data_AF-A0A426QWV4-F1
#
_entry.id   AF-A0A426QWV4-F1
#
_cell.length_a   1.000
_cell.length_b   1.000
_cell.length_c   1.000
_cell.angle_alpha   90.00
_cell.angle_beta   90.00
_cell.angle_gamma   90.00
#
_symmetry.space_group_name_H-M   'P 1'
#
loop_
_entity.id
_entity.type
_entity.pdbx_description
1 polymer ?
#
loop_
_entity_poly.entity_id
_entity_poly.type
_entity_poly.pdbx_seq_one_letter_code
_entity_poly.pdbx_strand_id
1 'polypeptide(L)' 'MSPVGRTNDDWLGSQVKVNRKGNSRWRNAEGSRLYEWDSTHGHIEAYNKRGHHVGVLDSETGQLIGAAVKGRSIDV' A
#
# COMPACT_ATOMS: atom_id res chain seq x y z
N MET A 1 0.88 -11.00 17.70
CA MET A 1 1.99 -10.73 16.75
C MET A 1 2.35 -9.27 16.90
N SER A 2 3.63 -8.95 17.09
CA SER A 2 4.08 -7.55 17.15
C SER A 2 3.98 -6.93 15.76
N PRO A 3 3.54 -5.67 15.62
CA PRO A 3 3.47 -5.03 14.32
C PRO A 3 4.85 -4.96 13.68
N VAL A 4 4.95 -5.31 12.40
CA VAL A 4 6.18 -5.15 11.63
C VAL A 4 6.43 -3.66 11.47
N GLY A 5 7.48 -3.18 12.13
CA GLY A 5 7.91 -1.79 12.06
C GLY A 5 8.32 -1.46 10.63
N ARG A 6 7.80 -0.36 10.10
CA ARG A 6 8.21 0.15 8.80
C ARG A 6 9.57 0.85 8.94
N THR A 7 10.51 0.55 8.04
CA THR A 7 11.77 1.30 7.93
C THR A 7 11.53 2.56 7.07
N ASN A 8 12.23 3.65 7.36
CA ASN A 8 12.04 4.90 6.60
C ASN A 8 12.51 4.80 5.13
N ASP A 9 13.32 3.79 4.80
CA ASP A 9 13.91 3.57 3.48
C ASP A 9 13.19 2.49 2.66
N ASP A 10 11.98 2.10 3.05
CA ASP A 10 11.18 1.14 2.29
C ASP A 10 10.66 1.74 0.96
N TRP A 11 10.14 0.88 0.08
CA TRP A 11 9.67 1.32 -1.23
C TRP A 11 8.56 2.39 -1.14
N LEU A 12 7.70 2.33 -0.12
CA LEU A 12 6.68 3.36 0.13
C LEU A 12 7.29 4.75 0.40
N GLY A 13 8.53 4.84 0.87
CA GLY A 13 9.24 6.11 1.09
C GLY A 13 9.45 6.89 -0.22
N SER A 14 9.53 6.18 -1.35
CA SER A 14 9.62 6.78 -2.68
C SER A 14 8.27 7.28 -3.23
N GLN A 15 7.15 6.94 -2.58
CA GLN A 15 5.80 7.27 -3.03
C GLN A 15 5.28 8.56 -2.39
N VAL A 16 4.26 9.17 -3.01
CA VAL A 16 3.67 10.42 -2.51
C VAL A 16 2.74 10.10 -1.34
N LYS A 17 3.09 10.55 -0.13
CA LYS A 17 2.23 10.42 1.05
C LYS A 17 0.96 11.26 0.89
N VAL A 18 -0.20 10.63 1.10
CA VAL A 18 -1.51 11.29 1.05
C VAL A 18 -1.82 11.89 2.41
N ASN A 19 -2.11 13.19 2.44
CA ASN A 19 -2.59 13.85 3.66
C ASN A 19 -4.09 13.59 3.83
N ARG A 20 -4.45 12.69 4.75
CA ARG A 20 -5.83 12.34 5.09
C ARG A 20 -5.95 12.06 6.59
N LYS A 21 -7.16 12.15 7.12
CA LYS A 21 -7.48 11.59 8.44
C LYS A 21 -7.60 10.07 8.35
N GLY A 22 -7.09 9.36 9.35
CA GLY A 22 -7.13 7.89 9.43
C GLY A 22 -5.84 7.22 8.98
N ASN A 23 -5.95 6.01 8.43
CA ASN A 23 -4.80 5.19 8.04
C ASN A 23 -3.91 5.90 7.02
N SER A 24 -2.60 5.81 7.25
CA SER A 24 -1.60 6.36 6.33
C SER A 24 -1.71 5.68 4.98
N ARG A 25 -1.71 6.49 3.93
CA ARG A 25 -1.83 6.05 2.55
C ARG A 25 -0.84 6.78 1.67
N TRP A 26 -0.38 6.10 0.63
CA TRP A 26 0.49 6.65 -0.40
C TRP A 26 -0.17 6.50 -1.76
N ARG A 27 0.34 7.25 -2.73
CA ARG A 27 -0.02 7.13 -4.14
C ARG A 27 1.22 7.22 -4.99
N ASN A 28 1.18 6.63 -6.18
CA ASN A 28 2.22 6.89 -7.17
C ASN A 28 2.14 8.34 -7.67
N ALA A 29 3.20 8.81 -8.32
CA ALA A 29 3.28 10.17 -8.84
C ALA A 29 2.08 10.54 -9.76
N GLU A 30 1.60 9.58 -10.56
CA GLU A 30 0.45 9.75 -11.46
C GLU A 30 -0.92 9.77 -10.74
N GLY A 31 -0.99 9.28 -9.50
CA GLY A 31 -2.25 9.08 -8.77
C GLY A 31 -3.15 7.97 -9.32
N SER A 32 -2.63 7.08 -10.18
CA SER A 32 -3.35 5.93 -10.74
C SER A 32 -3.38 4.71 -9.79
N ARG A 33 -2.56 4.74 -8.73
CA ARG A 33 -2.45 3.71 -7.69
C ARG A 33 -2.44 4.30 -6.29
N LEU A 34 -3.00 3.55 -5.35
CA LEU A 34 -3.01 3.83 -3.92
C LEU A 34 -2.35 2.67 -3.18
N TYR A 35 -1.68 2.96 -2.07
CA TYR A 35 -0.93 1.99 -1.30
C TYR A 35 -1.17 2.16 0.19
N GLU A 36 -1.33 1.06 0.91
CA GLU A 36 -1.42 1.04 2.38
C GLU A 36 -0.40 0.05 2.96
N TRP A 37 0.16 0.41 4.11
CA TRP A 37 1.05 -0.48 4.86
C TRP A 37 0.23 -1.47 5.67
N ASP A 38 0.43 -2.77 5.44
CA ASP A 38 -0.10 -3.81 6.32
C ASP A 38 0.93 -4.13 7.41
N SER A 39 0.76 -3.50 8.56
CA SER A 39 1.63 -3.71 9.73
C SER A 39 1.50 -5.10 10.36
N THR A 40 0.47 -5.87 10.01
CA THR A 40 0.28 -7.24 10.53
C THR A 40 1.20 -8.22 9.81
N HIS A 41 1.40 -8.02 8.51
CA HIS A 41 2.12 -8.94 7.65
C HIS A 41 3.45 -8.38 7.11
N GLY A 42 3.68 -7.07 7.20
CA GLY A 42 4.93 -6.44 6.74
C GLY A 42 5.01 -6.22 5.22
N HIS A 43 3.86 -6.11 4.55
CA HIS A 43 3.77 -5.90 3.11
C HIS A 43 2.86 -4.72 2.76
N ILE A 44 2.83 -4.35 1.49
CA ILE A 44 2.05 -3.22 0.99
C ILE A 44 0.82 -3.75 0.26
N GLU A 45 -0.36 -3.30 0.66
CA GLU A 45 -1.59 -3.55 -0.10
C GLU A 45 -1.73 -2.46 -1.18
N ALA A 46 -1.84 -2.86 -2.46
CA ALA A 46 -1.98 -1.96 -3.58
C ALA A 46 -3.40 -1.93 -4.13
N TYR A 47 -3.87 -0.73 -4.48
CA TYR A 47 -5.22 -0.47 -4.98
C TYR A 47 -5.17 0.41 -6.22
N ASN A 48 -6.20 0.32 -7.06
CA ASN A 48 -6.40 1.29 -8.15
C ASN A 48 -7.00 2.60 -7.63
N LYS A 49 -7.10 3.61 -8.49
CA LYS A 49 -7.72 4.92 -8.15
C LYS A 49 -9.19 4.87 -7.71
N ARG A 50 -9.89 3.75 -7.94
CA ARG A 50 -11.26 3.49 -7.48
C ARG A 50 -11.31 2.71 -6.17
N GLY A 51 -10.15 2.45 -5.56
CA GLY A 51 -10.04 1.73 -4.30
C GLY A 51 -10.12 0.21 -4.43
N HIS A 52 -10.16 -0.37 -5.62
CA HIS A 52 -10.19 -1.84 -5.74
C HIS A 52 -8.79 -2.41 -5.55
N HIS A 53 -8.69 -3.51 -4.80
CA HIS A 53 -7.44 -4.21 -4.56
C HIS A 53 -6.87 -4.78 -5.86
N VAL A 54 -5.60 -4.48 -6.13
CA VAL A 54 -4.89 -4.94 -7.33
C VAL A 54 -3.71 -5.85 -7.02
N GLY A 55 -3.39 -6.06 -5.74
CA GLY A 55 -2.42 -7.05 -5.30
C GLY A 55 -1.57 -6.58 -4.13
N VAL A 56 -0.66 -7.45 -3.71
CA VAL A 56 0.23 -7.24 -2.57
C VAL A 56 1.65 -7.03 -3.10
N LEU A 57 2.31 -5.97 -2.63
CA LEU A 57 3.68 -5.64 -2.99
C LEU A 57 4.63 -5.94 -1.83
N ASP A 58 5.82 -6.39 -2.18
CA ASP A 58 6.96 -6.45 -1.29
C ASP A 58 7.33 -5.05 -0.80
N SER A 59 7.64 -4.96 0.49
CA SER A 59 7.84 -3.68 1.17
C SER A 59 9.15 -3.00 0.79
N GLU A 60 10.18 -3.79 0.49
CA GLU A 60 11.52 -3.29 0.17
C GLU A 60 11.65 -2.94 -1.32
N THR A 61 11.14 -3.81 -2.19
CA THR A 61 11.35 -3.73 -3.64
C THR A 61 10.16 -3.13 -4.39
N GLY A 62 8.96 -3.15 -3.82
CA GLY A 62 7.72 -2.78 -4.52
C GLY A 62 7.27 -3.79 -5.58
N GLN A 63 7.88 -4.98 -5.64
CA GLN A 63 7.50 -6.03 -6.58
C GLN A 63 6.20 -6.71 -6.15
N LEU A 64 5.40 -7.17 -7.10
CA LEU A 64 4.17 -7.90 -6.82
C LEU A 64 4.47 -9.30 -6.27
N ILE A 65 4.06 -9.56 -5.02
CA ILE A 65 4.22 -10.84 -4.33
C ILE A 65 2.89 -11.56 -4.07
N GLY A 66 1.77 -10.86 -4.21
CA GLY A 66 0.44 -11.42 -4.04
C GLY A 66 -0.56 -10.93 -5.08
N ALA A 67 -1.46 -11.82 -5.50
CA ALA A 67 -2.47 -11.51 -6.50
C ALA A 67 -3.58 -10.60 -5.97
N ALA A 68 -4.30 -9.95 -6.89
CA ALA A 68 -5.49 -9.18 -6.57
C ALA A 68 -6.57 -10.07 -5.94
N VAL A 69 -7.23 -9.54 -4.91
CA VAL A 69 -8.35 -10.20 -4.23
C VAL A 69 -9.63 -9.56 -4.69
N LYS A 70 -10.42 -10.31 -5.46
CA LYS A 70 -11.70 -9.82 -6.00
C LYS A 70 -12.65 -9.42 -4.86
N GLY A 71 -13.23 -8.24 -4.96
CA GLY A 71 -14.17 -7.71 -3.96
C GLY A 71 -13.51 -7.01 -2.77
N ARG A 72 -12.17 -7.10 -2.61
CA ARG A 72 -11.46 -6.29 -1.61
C ARG A 72 -11.33 -4.85 -2.13
N SER A 73 -11.72 -3.89 -1.31
CA SER A 73 -11.61 -2.47 -1.64
C SER A 73 -11.40 -1.60 -0.40
N ILE A 74 -10.95 -0.38 -0.65
CA ILE A 74 -10.83 0.70 0.31
C ILE A 74 -11.75 1.86 -0.08
N ASP A 75 -12.12 2.66 0.92
CA ASP A 75 -12.74 3.97 0.71
C ASP A 75 -11.71 4.94 0.09
N VAL A 76 -12.13 5.73 -0.92
CA VAL A 76 -11.26 6.64 -1.71
C VAL A 76 -11.81 8.04 -1.83
#